data_AF-A0A1Y3W3C9-F1
#
_entry.id   AF-A0A1Y3W3C9-F1
#
_cell.length_a   1.000
_cell.length_b   1.000
_cell.length_c   1.000
_cell.angle_alpha   90.00
_cell.angle_beta   90.00
_cell.angle_gamma   90.00
#
_symmetry.space_group_name_H-M   'P 1'
#
loop_
_entity.id
_entity.type
_entity.pdbx_description
1 polymer ?
#
loop_
_entity_poly.entity_id
_entity_poly.type
_entity_poly.pdbx_seq_one_letter_code
_entity_poly.pdbx_strand_id
1 'polypeptide(L)'
;MINTKILQYLKIANAITPVTRDPYSLSQELEIEIIDTQSLHKDAYFICLNGHKLVFVSSNITSPHRKKFVISHEIGHYFLHQNQLYCCSNISEIGLVPDLKLNTSNQEQEANTFASEYLLPTHLLQEHLPNNELHFSTISSIAKEFDISVTLTAMKAVQNSKTESEILLCYNNNKLKWFVLPNNVDVIYKSSIPSLCPFDSLVYLQPEDITGYWDNLYVGSVHQEVFAPFGKQRLILLSGQRDFN
;
A
#
# COMPACT_ATOMS: atom_id res chain seq x y z
N MET A 1 -12.05 -6.61 9.84
CA MET A 1 -11.81 -5.96 11.15
C MET A 1 -10.31 -6.06 11.46
N ILE A 2 -9.65 -4.95 11.79
CA ILE A 2 -8.19 -4.94 12.05
C ILE A 2 -7.90 -5.74 13.33
N ASN A 3 -6.85 -6.57 13.31
CA ASN A 3 -6.40 -7.37 14.46
C ASN A 3 -6.14 -6.46 15.68
N THR A 4 -6.68 -6.82 16.86
CA THR A 4 -6.51 -6.08 18.12
C THR A 4 -5.05 -5.80 18.46
N LYS A 5 -4.14 -6.71 18.13
CA LYS A 5 -2.69 -6.52 18.33
C LYS A 5 -2.15 -5.38 17.47
N ILE A 6 -2.58 -5.27 16.21
CA ILE A 6 -2.20 -4.17 15.32
C ILE A 6 -2.70 -2.84 15.89
N LEU A 7 -3.95 -2.78 16.34
CA LEU A 7 -4.51 -1.57 16.95
C LEU A 7 -3.72 -1.12 18.19
N GLN A 8 -3.28 -2.07 19.02
CA GLN A 8 -2.44 -1.77 20.18
C GLN A 8 -1.11 -1.13 19.78
N TYR A 9 -0.37 -1.72 18.83
CA TYR A 9 0.91 -1.16 18.41
C TYR A 9 0.79 0.12 17.60
N LEU A 10 -0.31 0.31 16.86
CA LEU A 10 -0.61 1.60 16.23
C LEU A 10 -0.78 2.70 17.29
N LYS A 11 -1.46 2.42 18.40
CA LYS A 11 -1.57 3.39 19.51
C LYS A 11 -0.21 3.74 20.10
N ILE A 12 0.67 2.75 20.28
CA ILE A 12 2.04 2.97 20.77
C ILE A 12 2.84 3.82 19.78
N ALA A 13 2.87 3.43 18.50
CA ALA A 13 3.59 4.15 17.46
C ALA A 13 3.12 5.60 17.30
N ASN A 14 1.80 5.82 17.32
CA ASN A 14 1.21 7.16 17.28
C ASN A 14 1.49 7.96 18.56
N ALA A 15 1.60 7.34 19.73
CA ALA A 15 1.97 8.04 20.96
C ALA A 15 3.43 8.52 20.94
N ILE A 16 4.31 7.77 20.27
CA ILE A 16 5.72 8.15 20.08
C ILE A 16 5.86 9.27 19.03
N THR A 17 5.05 9.23 17.96
CA THR A 17 5.13 10.17 16.82
C THR A 17 3.77 10.80 16.47
N PRO A 18 3.13 11.55 17.39
CA PRO A 18 1.73 11.94 17.25
C PRO A 18 1.46 12.92 16.10
N VAL A 19 2.45 13.72 15.71
CA VAL A 19 2.30 14.79 14.72
C VAL A 19 2.65 14.32 13.31
N THR A 20 3.80 13.66 13.15
CA THR A 20 4.38 13.43 11.82
C THR A 20 3.98 12.11 11.18
N ARG A 21 3.66 11.07 11.99
CA ARG A 21 3.49 9.67 11.52
C ARG A 21 4.60 9.24 10.54
N ASP A 22 5.79 9.79 10.78
CA ASP A 22 6.95 9.62 9.92
C ASP A 22 7.77 8.43 10.43
N PRO A 23 7.96 7.38 9.59
CA PRO A 23 8.67 6.18 10.03
C PRO A 23 10.14 6.42 10.37
N TYR A 24 10.78 7.45 9.82
CA TYR A 24 12.16 7.78 10.19
C TYR A 24 12.24 8.30 11.62
N SER A 25 11.34 9.22 11.98
CA SER A 25 11.20 9.72 13.35
C SER A 25 10.88 8.59 14.32
N LEU A 26 9.96 7.68 13.95
CA LEU A 26 9.62 6.52 14.78
C LEU A 26 10.80 5.56 14.94
N SER A 27 11.55 5.29 13.87
CA SER A 27 12.77 4.49 13.94
C SER A 27 13.79 5.10 14.91
N GLN A 28 13.99 6.43 14.87
CA GLN A 28 14.90 7.11 15.79
C GLN A 28 14.51 6.91 17.27
N GLU A 29 13.24 7.14 17.60
CA GLU A 29 12.72 6.98 18.96
C GLU A 29 12.75 5.51 19.44
N LEU A 30 12.62 4.57 18.50
CA LEU A 30 12.75 3.14 18.78
C LEU A 30 14.19 2.65 18.74
N GLU A 31 15.19 3.52 18.57
CA GLU A 31 16.62 3.18 18.41
C GLU A 31 16.84 2.12 17.31
N ILE A 32 16.12 2.26 16.20
CA ILE A 32 16.26 1.47 14.99
C ILE A 32 17.10 2.27 14.00
N GLU A 33 18.30 1.80 13.70
CA GLU A 33 19.17 2.42 12.70
C GLU A 33 18.73 2.00 11.29
N ILE A 34 18.62 2.96 10.38
CA ILE A 34 18.24 2.73 8.98
C ILE A 34 19.48 2.83 8.10
N ILE A 35 19.72 1.81 7.28
CA ILE A 35 20.85 1.73 6.34
C ILE A 35 20.30 1.53 4.94
N ASP A 36 20.55 2.48 4.02
CA ASP A 36 19.99 2.44 2.66
C ASP A 36 21.05 2.58 1.54
N THR A 37 22.29 2.22 1.86
CA THR A 37 23.47 2.45 1.00
C THR A 37 23.75 1.33 -0.01
N GLN A 38 23.09 0.18 0.11
CA GLN A 38 23.37 -1.00 -0.71
C GLN A 38 22.13 -1.50 -1.45
N SER A 39 22.36 -2.05 -2.65
CA SER A 39 21.32 -2.76 -3.39
C SER A 39 21.07 -4.11 -2.73
N LEU A 40 19.80 -4.43 -2.51
CA LEU A 40 19.36 -5.66 -1.87
C LEU A 40 18.49 -6.50 -2.81
N HIS A 41 18.38 -7.80 -2.52
CA HIS A 41 17.48 -8.71 -3.25
C HIS A 41 16.00 -8.48 -2.95
N LYS A 42 15.68 -8.03 -1.73
CA LYS A 42 14.34 -7.57 -1.33
C LYS A 42 14.32 -6.06 -1.14
N ASP A 43 13.13 -5.50 -0.99
CA ASP A 43 12.94 -4.07 -0.74
C ASP A 43 13.57 -3.64 0.60
N ALA A 44 13.49 -4.46 1.64
CA ALA A 44 14.18 -4.26 2.90
C ALA A 44 14.36 -5.56 3.71
N TYR A 45 15.12 -5.45 4.80
CA TYR A 45 15.23 -6.43 5.88
C TYR A 45 15.30 -5.73 7.24
N PHE A 46 14.53 -6.23 8.22
CA PHE A 46 14.76 -5.94 9.63
C PHE A 46 15.72 -6.95 10.25
N ILE A 47 16.70 -6.48 11.02
CA ILE A 47 17.64 -7.29 11.78
C ILE A 47 17.70 -6.81 13.23
N CYS A 48 17.60 -7.73 14.18
CA CYS A 48 17.97 -7.47 15.57
C CYS A 48 19.14 -8.35 15.97
N LEU A 49 20.30 -7.76 16.25
CA LEU A 49 21.52 -8.49 16.60
C LEU A 49 22.22 -7.82 17.77
N ASN A 50 22.51 -8.57 18.83
CA ASN A 50 23.21 -8.08 20.03
C ASN A 50 22.56 -6.81 20.65
N GLY A 51 21.24 -6.71 20.60
CA GLY A 51 20.50 -5.55 21.09
C GLY A 51 20.41 -4.36 20.12
N HIS A 52 21.16 -4.40 19.01
CA HIS A 52 21.03 -3.41 17.94
C HIS A 52 19.85 -3.76 17.02
N LYS A 53 19.05 -2.76 16.68
CA LYS A 53 17.92 -2.86 15.75
C LYS A 53 18.27 -2.13 14.46
N LEU A 54 18.21 -2.83 13.34
CA LEU A 54 18.64 -2.33 12.03
C LEU A 54 17.54 -2.57 11.00
N VAL A 55 17.28 -1.57 10.15
CA VAL A 55 16.47 -1.70 8.94
C VAL A 55 17.36 -1.41 7.74
N PHE A 56 17.60 -2.44 6.93
CA PHE A 56 18.28 -2.28 5.65
C PHE A 56 17.23 -2.00 4.57
N VAL A 57 17.30 -0.86 3.90
CA VAL A 57 16.43 -0.51 2.76
C VAL A 57 17.22 -0.61 1.47
N SER A 58 16.67 -1.24 0.44
CA SER A 58 17.35 -1.38 -0.84
C SER A 58 17.58 -0.01 -1.49
N SER A 59 18.83 0.27 -1.88
CA SER A 59 19.19 1.51 -2.58
C SER A 59 18.51 1.64 -3.95
N ASN A 60 17.95 0.55 -4.48
CA ASN A 60 17.16 0.55 -5.73
C ASN A 60 15.80 1.25 -5.57
N ILE A 61 15.33 1.44 -4.33
CA ILE A 61 14.09 2.17 -4.05
C ILE A 61 14.39 3.67 -4.08
N THR A 62 14.07 4.31 -5.20
CA THR A 62 14.30 5.75 -5.39
C THR A 62 13.15 6.62 -4.88
N SER A 63 11.93 6.05 -4.77
CA SER A 63 10.77 6.79 -4.29
C SER A 63 10.82 6.97 -2.77
N PRO A 64 10.81 8.22 -2.24
CA PRO A 64 10.80 8.47 -0.80
C PRO A 64 9.53 7.90 -0.14
N HIS A 65 8.38 7.99 -0.80
CA HIS A 65 7.13 7.40 -0.31
C HIS A 65 7.18 5.87 -0.22
N ARG A 66 7.85 5.21 -1.17
CA ARG A 66 8.08 3.77 -1.10
C ARG A 66 9.03 3.41 0.05
N LYS A 67 10.09 4.19 0.26
CA LYS A 67 10.98 4.02 1.43
C LYS A 67 10.20 4.13 2.74
N LYS A 68 9.36 5.16 2.91
CA LYS A 68 8.49 5.31 4.08
C LYS A 68 7.64 4.05 4.31
N PHE A 69 6.95 3.58 3.28
CA PHE A 69 6.11 2.37 3.40
C PHE A 69 6.91 1.14 3.82
N VAL A 70 8.06 0.91 3.20
CA VAL A 70 8.93 -0.23 3.49
C VAL A 70 9.48 -0.16 4.91
N ILE A 71 9.93 1.01 5.38
CA ILE A 71 10.39 1.19 6.76
C ILE A 71 9.23 0.97 7.74
N SER A 72 8.04 1.54 7.49
CA SER A 72 6.86 1.29 8.33
C SER A 72 6.47 -0.19 8.37
N HIS A 73 6.65 -0.92 7.27
CA HIS A 73 6.41 -2.36 7.18
C HIS A 73 7.39 -3.14 8.06
N GLU A 74 8.68 -2.83 7.99
CA GLU A 74 9.70 -3.44 8.86
C GLU A 74 9.47 -3.10 10.35
N ILE A 75 9.05 -1.87 10.67
CA ILE A 75 8.63 -1.51 12.04
C ILE A 75 7.39 -2.33 12.46
N GLY A 76 6.47 -2.60 11.53
CA GLY A 76 5.35 -3.50 11.76
C GLY A 76 5.81 -4.92 12.13
N HIS A 77 6.81 -5.46 11.43
CA HIS A 77 7.47 -6.70 11.82
C HIS A 77 8.10 -6.61 13.21
N TYR A 78 8.83 -5.53 13.48
CA TYR A 78 9.40 -5.29 14.79
C TYR A 78 8.36 -5.21 15.88
N PHE A 79 7.16 -4.67 15.70
CA PHE A 79 6.17 -4.64 16.77
C PHE A 79 5.42 -5.96 16.93
N LEU A 80 5.04 -6.58 15.81
CA LEU A 80 4.10 -7.68 15.81
C LEU A 80 4.77 -9.05 15.97
N HIS A 81 6.03 -9.19 15.53
CA HIS A 81 6.66 -10.49 15.28
C HIS A 81 8.01 -10.69 16.01
N GLN A 82 8.29 -9.86 17.02
CA GLN A 82 9.54 -9.85 17.82
C GLN A 82 10.07 -11.23 18.20
N ASN A 83 9.23 -12.07 18.83
CA ASN A 83 9.66 -13.34 19.40
C ASN A 83 10.24 -14.32 18.38
N GLN A 84 9.92 -14.17 17.09
CA GLN A 84 10.42 -15.02 16.02
C GLN A 84 11.62 -14.41 15.30
N LEU A 85 11.71 -13.08 15.27
CA LEU A 85 12.92 -12.36 14.83
C LEU A 85 14.12 -12.65 15.76
N TYR A 86 13.88 -12.87 17.05
CA TYR A 86 14.90 -13.27 18.04
C TYR A 86 15.26 -14.77 18.05
N CYS A 87 14.41 -15.64 17.48
CA CYS A 87 14.74 -17.07 17.35
C CYS A 87 15.77 -17.35 16.24
N CYS A 88 16.13 -16.34 15.45
CA CYS A 88 17.22 -16.39 14.48
C CYS A 88 18.55 -15.96 15.12
N SER A 89 19.01 -16.69 16.15
CA SER A 89 20.34 -16.50 16.74
C SER A 89 21.51 -16.85 15.81
N ASN A 90 21.23 -17.40 14.62
CA ASN A 90 22.21 -17.73 13.57
C ASN A 90 21.95 -16.98 12.25
N ILE A 91 21.85 -15.64 12.28
CA ILE A 91 21.77 -14.83 11.05
C ILE A 91 23.02 -15.01 10.15
N SER A 92 24.14 -15.47 10.69
CA SER A 92 25.35 -15.82 9.90
C SER A 92 25.21 -17.06 9.02
N GLU A 93 24.26 -17.96 9.30
CA GLU A 93 24.04 -19.21 8.54
C GLU A 93 22.87 -19.13 7.54
N ILE A 94 22.06 -18.06 7.60
CA ILE A 94 20.89 -17.84 6.73
C ILE A 94 21.24 -16.95 5.51
N GLY A 95 22.48 -16.49 5.43
CA GLY A 95 23.01 -15.93 4.19
C GLY A 95 22.99 -16.99 3.09
N LEU A 96 22.34 -16.70 1.97
CA LEU A 96 22.38 -17.44 0.68
C LEU A 96 21.31 -18.52 0.40
N VAL A 97 20.09 -18.43 0.96
CA VAL A 97 18.94 -19.21 0.41
C VAL A 97 17.90 -18.25 -0.19
N PRO A 98 17.85 -18.10 -1.53
CA PRO A 98 16.93 -17.18 -2.21
C PRO A 98 15.44 -17.43 -1.95
N ASP A 99 15.06 -18.67 -1.60
CA ASP A 99 13.67 -19.13 -1.55
C ASP A 99 13.10 -19.33 -0.13
N LEU A 100 13.84 -18.96 0.92
CA LEU A 100 13.32 -19.10 2.28
C LEU A 100 12.35 -17.95 2.59
N LYS A 101 11.05 -18.28 2.65
CA LYS A 101 10.03 -17.38 3.23
C LYS A 101 10.25 -17.31 4.75
N LEU A 102 11.01 -16.30 5.18
CA LEU A 102 11.25 -16.01 6.60
C LEU A 102 9.95 -15.69 7.35
N ASN A 103 8.98 -15.09 6.66
CA ASN A 103 7.68 -14.71 7.21
C ASN A 103 6.54 -15.47 6.52
N THR A 104 5.49 -15.77 7.28
CA THR A 104 4.25 -16.32 6.74
C THR A 104 3.45 -15.26 5.97
N SER A 105 2.57 -15.69 5.07
CA SER A 105 1.68 -14.76 4.33
C SER A 105 0.83 -13.89 5.28
N ASN A 106 0.45 -14.41 6.45
CA ASN A 106 -0.31 -13.65 7.43
C ASN A 106 0.53 -12.55 8.07
N GLN A 107 1.79 -12.83 8.41
CA GLN A 107 2.69 -11.84 9.01
C GLN A 107 2.97 -10.67 8.07
N GLU A 108 3.22 -10.97 6.79
CA GLU A 108 3.39 -9.96 5.75
C GLU A 108 2.12 -9.10 5.58
N GLN A 109 0.94 -9.70 5.66
CA GLN A 109 -0.34 -8.96 5.64
C GLN A 109 -0.51 -8.08 6.88
N GLU A 110 -0.16 -8.58 8.07
CA GLU A 110 -0.23 -7.82 9.31
C GLU A 110 0.75 -6.64 9.33
N ALA A 111 1.97 -6.83 8.85
CA ALA A 111 2.97 -5.76 8.69
C ALA A 111 2.53 -4.72 7.64
N ASN A 112 1.98 -5.15 6.50
CA ASN A 112 1.39 -4.25 5.51
C ASN A 112 0.21 -3.45 6.08
N THR A 113 -0.64 -4.10 6.88
CA THR A 113 -1.79 -3.45 7.53
C THR A 113 -1.30 -2.41 8.53
N PHE A 114 -0.29 -2.74 9.35
CA PHE A 114 0.33 -1.80 10.26
C PHE A 114 0.92 -0.59 9.51
N ALA A 115 1.72 -0.82 8.47
CA ALA A 115 2.33 0.26 7.68
C ALA A 115 1.29 1.19 7.04
N SER A 116 0.26 0.60 6.44
CA SER A 116 -0.86 1.33 5.81
C SER A 116 -1.62 2.19 6.82
N GLU A 117 -1.96 1.66 7.99
CA GLU A 117 -2.68 2.40 9.04
C GLU A 117 -1.83 3.41 9.79
N TYR A 118 -0.53 3.15 9.95
CA TYR A 118 0.37 4.10 10.58
C TYR A 118 0.57 5.33 9.69
N LEU A 119 0.82 5.13 8.40
CA LEU A 119 1.07 6.22 7.44
C LEU A 119 -0.19 7.01 7.08
N LEU A 120 -1.32 6.33 6.87
CA LEU A 120 -2.60 6.97 6.58
C LEU A 120 -3.70 6.26 7.39
N PRO A 121 -3.97 6.70 8.63
CA PRO A 121 -5.01 6.10 9.46
C PRO A 121 -6.38 6.16 8.77
N THR A 122 -7.13 5.07 8.81
CA THR A 122 -8.43 5.00 8.12
C THR A 122 -9.42 6.07 8.59
N HIS A 123 -9.46 6.38 9.90
CA HIS A 123 -10.35 7.43 10.42
C HIS A 123 -10.04 8.82 9.84
N LEU A 124 -8.75 9.17 9.72
CA LEU A 124 -8.35 10.45 9.10
C LEU A 124 -8.64 10.44 7.59
N LEU A 125 -8.40 9.33 6.92
CA LEU A 125 -8.77 9.18 5.51
C LEU A 125 -10.26 9.44 5.29
N GLN A 126 -11.13 8.86 6.13
CA GLN A 126 -12.59 8.99 6.00
C GLN A 126 -13.09 10.44 6.10
N GLU A 127 -12.39 11.30 6.86
CA GLU A 127 -12.68 12.72 6.95
C GLU A 127 -12.43 13.46 5.63
N HIS A 128 -11.53 12.95 4.79
CA HIS A 128 -11.15 13.54 3.50
C HIS A 128 -11.86 12.90 2.29
N LEU A 129 -12.49 11.73 2.47
CA LEU A 129 -13.16 11.05 1.38
C LEU A 129 -14.47 11.74 1.00
N PRO A 130 -14.74 11.92 -0.32
CA PRO A 130 -15.97 12.52 -0.79
C PRO A 130 -17.18 11.62 -0.48
N ASN A 131 -18.37 12.22 -0.44
CA ASN A 131 -19.63 11.47 -0.35
C ASN A 131 -20.17 11.02 -1.72
N ASN A 132 -19.49 11.41 -2.79
CA ASN A 132 -19.79 11.11 -4.19
C ASN A 132 -18.60 10.38 -4.84
N GLU A 133 -18.58 10.34 -6.18
CA GLU A 133 -17.54 9.69 -6.99
C GLU A 133 -16.12 10.08 -6.57
N LEU A 134 -15.24 9.08 -6.55
CA LEU A 134 -13.83 9.25 -6.23
C LEU A 134 -13.05 9.63 -7.50
N HIS A 135 -12.16 10.61 -7.37
CA HIS A 135 -11.27 11.07 -8.45
C HIS A 135 -9.81 11.04 -7.99
N PHE A 136 -8.86 10.89 -8.92
CA PHE A 136 -7.43 10.99 -8.59
C PHE A 136 -7.03 12.39 -8.14
N SER A 137 -7.77 13.44 -8.48
CA SER A 137 -7.57 14.78 -7.93
C SER A 137 -7.69 14.79 -6.40
N THR A 138 -8.76 14.21 -5.85
CA THR A 138 -8.97 14.05 -4.42
C THR A 138 -7.93 13.11 -3.80
N ILE A 139 -7.68 11.95 -4.43
CA ILE A 139 -6.67 11.00 -3.96
C ILE A 139 -5.28 11.66 -3.89
N SER A 140 -4.91 12.42 -4.91
CA SER A 140 -3.61 13.10 -4.99
C SER A 140 -3.49 14.22 -3.94
N SER A 141 -4.59 14.94 -3.66
CA SER A 141 -4.64 15.91 -2.57
C SER A 141 -4.36 15.25 -1.22
N ILE A 142 -5.03 14.12 -0.92
CA ILE A 142 -4.83 13.36 0.32
C ILE A 142 -3.40 12.80 0.37
N ALA A 143 -2.89 12.22 -0.72
CA ALA A 143 -1.52 11.70 -0.77
C ALA A 143 -0.48 12.79 -0.47
N LYS A 144 -0.69 14.01 -0.99
CA LYS A 144 0.17 15.16 -0.75
C LYS A 144 0.11 15.62 0.70
N GLU A 145 -1.09 15.69 1.30
CA GLU A 145 -1.28 16.10 2.68
C GLU A 145 -0.59 15.18 3.68
N PHE A 146 -0.70 13.86 3.47
CA PHE A 146 -0.08 12.85 4.34
C PHE A 146 1.36 12.49 3.93
N ASP A 147 1.88 13.11 2.86
CA ASP A 147 3.20 12.86 2.27
C ASP A 147 3.49 11.35 2.04
N ILE A 148 2.57 10.71 1.31
CA ILE A 148 2.61 9.31 0.89
C ILE A 148 2.30 9.14 -0.60
N SER A 149 2.50 7.93 -1.13
CA SER A 149 2.27 7.67 -2.55
C SER A 149 0.78 7.69 -2.91
N VAL A 150 0.44 8.26 -4.08
CA VAL A 150 -0.91 8.20 -4.66
C VAL A 150 -1.43 6.77 -4.77
N THR A 151 -0.55 5.79 -5.07
CA THR A 151 -0.94 4.38 -5.14
C THR A 151 -1.50 3.85 -3.82
N LEU A 152 -0.79 4.05 -2.69
CA LEU A 152 -1.27 3.65 -1.37
C LEU A 152 -2.59 4.35 -1.03
N THR A 153 -2.67 5.66 -1.25
CA THR A 153 -3.88 6.44 -0.99
C THR A 153 -5.05 5.95 -1.82
N ALA A 154 -4.86 5.67 -3.11
CA ALA A 154 -5.90 5.16 -4.00
C ALA A 154 -6.43 3.80 -3.53
N MET A 155 -5.54 2.87 -3.16
CA MET A 155 -5.92 1.56 -2.63
C MET A 155 -6.78 1.71 -1.38
N LYS A 156 -6.35 2.54 -0.42
CA LYS A 156 -7.11 2.78 0.81
C LYS A 156 -8.42 3.50 0.56
N ALA A 157 -8.43 4.48 -0.35
CA ALA A 157 -9.61 5.27 -0.68
C ALA A 157 -10.71 4.39 -1.28
N VAL A 158 -10.37 3.50 -2.21
CA VAL A 158 -11.32 2.53 -2.77
C VAL A 158 -11.85 1.56 -1.71
N GLN A 159 -10.98 1.05 -0.83
CA GLN A 159 -11.40 0.14 0.25
C GLN A 159 -12.34 0.78 1.27
N ASN A 160 -12.29 2.10 1.42
CA ASN A 160 -13.04 2.86 2.43
C ASN A 160 -14.01 3.87 1.82
N SER A 161 -14.31 3.74 0.53
CA SER A 161 -15.20 4.69 -0.12
C SER A 161 -16.61 4.59 0.43
N LYS A 162 -17.33 5.72 0.39
CA LYS A 162 -18.69 5.87 0.90
C LYS A 162 -19.75 5.42 -0.11
N THR A 163 -19.39 5.22 -1.38
CA THR A 163 -20.32 4.74 -2.42
C THR A 163 -20.22 3.22 -2.66
N GLU A 164 -19.26 2.55 -2.01
CA GLU A 164 -19.02 1.09 -2.00
C GLU A 164 -18.91 0.42 -3.38
N SER A 165 -18.54 1.17 -4.42
CA SER A 165 -18.66 0.71 -5.81
C SER A 165 -17.41 0.98 -6.66
N GLU A 166 -16.38 1.58 -6.09
CA GLU A 166 -15.17 1.97 -6.78
C GLU A 166 -14.26 0.78 -7.05
N ILE A 167 -13.60 0.77 -8.21
CA ILE A 167 -12.60 -0.24 -8.55
C ILE A 167 -11.31 0.47 -8.91
N LEU A 168 -10.20 0.00 -8.35
CA LEU A 168 -8.86 0.44 -8.76
C LEU A 168 -8.17 -0.71 -9.51
N LEU A 169 -7.80 -0.47 -10.76
CA LEU A 169 -7.00 -1.41 -11.55
C LEU A 169 -5.57 -0.90 -11.64
N CYS A 170 -4.60 -1.80 -11.67
CA CYS A 170 -3.21 -1.47 -11.99
C CYS A 170 -2.73 -2.33 -13.15
N TYR A 171 -2.39 -1.66 -14.25
CA TYR A 171 -1.72 -2.27 -15.39
C TYR A 171 -0.24 -1.88 -15.37
N ASN A 172 0.65 -2.82 -15.68
CA ASN A 172 2.06 -2.55 -15.94
C ASN A 172 2.38 -2.97 -17.36
N ASN A 173 2.76 -2.01 -18.22
CA ASN A 173 2.99 -2.26 -19.64
C ASN A 173 1.77 -2.97 -20.28
N ASN A 174 0.58 -2.41 -20.05
CA ASN A 174 -0.73 -2.92 -20.48
C ASN A 174 -1.11 -4.33 -19.98
N LYS A 175 -0.36 -4.94 -19.04
CA LYS A 175 -0.74 -6.20 -18.40
C LYS A 175 -1.27 -5.97 -16.99
N LEU A 176 -2.42 -6.54 -16.65
CA LEU A 176 -3.01 -6.41 -15.32
C LEU A 176 -2.03 -6.97 -14.29
N LYS A 177 -1.65 -6.14 -13.32
CA LYS A 177 -0.72 -6.49 -12.24
C LYS A 177 -1.48 -6.84 -10.96
N TRP A 178 -2.47 -6.01 -10.60
CA TRP A 178 -3.34 -6.20 -9.46
C TRP A 178 -4.57 -5.30 -9.61
N PHE A 179 -5.59 -5.53 -8.78
CA PHE A 179 -6.73 -4.66 -8.64
C PHE A 179 -7.18 -4.61 -7.17
N VAL A 180 -7.92 -3.58 -6.79
CA VAL A 180 -8.51 -3.39 -5.47
C VAL A 180 -10.01 -3.17 -5.63
N LEU A 181 -10.76 -3.80 -4.74
CA LEU A 181 -12.22 -3.71 -4.63
C LEU A 181 -12.60 -3.08 -3.29
N PRO A 182 -13.84 -2.58 -3.14
CA PRO A 182 -14.39 -2.15 -1.86
C PRO A 182 -14.52 -3.33 -0.89
N ASN A 183 -14.45 -3.06 0.41
CA ASN A 183 -14.40 -4.10 1.47
C ASN A 183 -15.66 -4.99 1.57
N ASN A 184 -16.77 -4.64 0.90
CA ASN A 184 -18.07 -5.32 0.99
C ASN A 184 -18.52 -5.95 -0.34
N VAL A 185 -17.62 -6.14 -1.30
CA VAL A 185 -17.96 -6.77 -2.59
C VAL A 185 -17.48 -8.22 -2.60
N ASP A 186 -18.41 -9.15 -2.38
CA ASP A 186 -18.09 -10.58 -2.27
C ASP A 186 -17.60 -11.20 -3.59
N VAL A 187 -18.07 -10.73 -4.75
CA VAL A 187 -17.68 -11.30 -6.04
C VAL A 187 -17.79 -10.24 -7.15
N ILE A 188 -16.74 -9.45 -7.39
CA ILE A 188 -16.46 -9.16 -8.80
C ILE A 188 -15.86 -10.45 -9.34
N TYR A 189 -16.48 -11.00 -10.39
CA TYR A 189 -15.86 -12.08 -11.14
C TYR A 189 -14.49 -11.58 -11.59
N LYS A 190 -13.41 -12.07 -10.97
CA LYS A 190 -12.02 -11.83 -11.40
C LYS A 190 -11.86 -12.00 -12.92
N SER A 191 -12.68 -12.85 -13.53
CA SER A 191 -12.76 -13.09 -14.97
C SER A 191 -13.27 -11.90 -15.80
N SER A 192 -13.96 -10.92 -15.20
CA SER A 192 -14.50 -9.75 -15.91
C SER A 192 -13.48 -8.62 -16.07
N ILE A 193 -12.37 -8.65 -15.33
CA ILE A 193 -11.28 -7.69 -15.51
C ILE A 193 -10.30 -8.28 -16.54
N PRO A 194 -10.09 -7.65 -17.70
CA PRO A 194 -9.23 -8.20 -18.73
C PRO A 194 -7.77 -8.21 -18.28
N SER A 195 -7.05 -9.28 -18.63
CA SER A 195 -5.62 -9.42 -18.31
C SER A 195 -4.74 -8.45 -19.10
N LEU A 196 -5.23 -7.96 -20.24
CA LEU A 196 -4.64 -6.90 -21.03
C LEU A 196 -5.52 -5.64 -20.93
N CYS A 197 -4.87 -4.48 -20.84
CA CYS A 197 -5.59 -3.21 -20.88
C CYS A 197 -6.33 -3.10 -22.23
N PRO A 198 -7.62 -2.72 -22.25
CA PRO A 198 -8.41 -2.68 -23.49
C PRO A 198 -7.99 -1.56 -24.45
N PHE A 199 -7.09 -0.67 -24.00
CA PHE A 199 -6.46 0.37 -24.79
C PHE A 199 -4.97 0.47 -24.46
N ASP A 200 -4.22 1.23 -25.25
CA ASP A 200 -2.83 1.53 -24.90
C ASP A 200 -2.77 2.55 -23.77
N SER A 201 -2.69 2.08 -22.53
CA SER A 201 -2.66 2.96 -21.36
C SER A 201 -1.39 3.80 -21.24
N LEU A 202 -0.34 3.47 -22.00
CA LEU A 202 0.94 4.18 -21.91
C LEU A 202 0.91 5.58 -22.54
N VAL A 203 -0.06 5.86 -23.43
CA VAL A 203 -0.24 7.19 -24.05
C VAL A 203 -0.62 8.26 -23.02
N TYR A 204 -1.28 7.86 -21.93
CA TYR A 204 -1.67 8.75 -20.84
C TYR A 204 -0.48 8.96 -19.89
N LEU A 205 0.11 10.14 -19.92
CA LEU A 205 1.24 10.53 -19.06
C LEU A 205 0.83 11.40 -17.87
N GLN A 206 -0.38 11.95 -17.91
CA GLN A 206 -0.99 12.77 -16.86
C GLN A 206 -2.35 12.18 -16.50
N PRO A 207 -2.92 12.59 -15.35
CA PRO A 207 -4.29 12.20 -15.00
C PRO A 207 -5.26 12.67 -16.08
N GLU A 208 -6.08 11.76 -16.60
CA GLU A 208 -7.01 12.06 -17.68
C GLU A 208 -8.27 11.20 -17.56
N ASP A 209 -9.43 11.84 -17.75
CA ASP A 209 -10.72 11.16 -17.84
C ASP A 209 -10.81 10.41 -19.17
N ILE A 210 -11.28 9.17 -19.11
CA ILE A 210 -11.54 8.33 -20.27
C ILE A 210 -12.98 7.83 -20.25
N THR A 211 -13.45 7.28 -21.36
CA THR A 211 -14.82 6.76 -21.49
C THR A 211 -14.87 5.57 -22.43
N GLY A 212 -15.88 4.72 -22.28
CA GLY A 212 -16.16 3.62 -23.21
C GLY A 212 -15.46 2.31 -22.87
N TYR A 213 -14.83 2.21 -21.69
CA TYR A 213 -14.19 0.98 -21.21
C TYR A 213 -14.82 0.54 -19.88
N TRP A 214 -15.00 -0.76 -19.66
CA TRP A 214 -15.60 -1.30 -18.42
C TRP A 214 -17.00 -0.79 -18.07
N ASP A 215 -17.71 -0.12 -18.98
CA ASP A 215 -19.09 0.35 -18.79
C ASP A 215 -20.02 -0.77 -18.33
N ASN A 216 -19.78 -1.99 -18.80
CA ASN A 216 -20.52 -3.20 -18.46
C ASN A 216 -20.32 -3.70 -17.02
N LEU A 217 -19.41 -3.11 -16.24
CA LEU A 217 -19.21 -3.45 -14.82
C LEU A 217 -20.15 -2.68 -13.88
N TYR A 218 -20.87 -1.68 -14.41
CA TYR A 218 -21.67 -0.72 -13.66
C TYR A 218 -23.08 -0.58 -14.24
N VAL A 219 -24.00 -0.03 -13.46
CA VAL A 219 -25.33 0.40 -13.90
C VAL A 219 -25.28 1.89 -14.19
N GLY A 220 -25.69 2.28 -15.39
CA GLY A 220 -25.68 3.68 -15.80
C GLY A 220 -24.29 4.18 -16.16
N SER A 221 -23.95 5.41 -15.75
CA SER A 221 -22.66 6.02 -16.02
C SER A 221 -21.59 5.53 -15.04
N VAL A 222 -20.40 5.25 -15.57
CA VAL A 222 -19.18 5.04 -14.79
C VAL A 222 -18.17 6.12 -15.17
N HIS A 223 -17.69 6.84 -14.17
CA HIS A 223 -16.52 7.69 -14.28
C HIS A 223 -15.26 6.81 -14.34
N GLN A 224 -14.36 7.13 -15.27
CA GLN A 224 -13.15 6.37 -15.50
C GLN A 224 -11.99 7.35 -15.65
N GLU A 225 -10.93 7.15 -14.88
CA GLU A 225 -9.77 8.04 -14.87
C GLU A 225 -8.49 7.22 -14.90
N VAL A 226 -7.54 7.64 -15.73
CA VAL A 226 -6.20 7.05 -15.82
C VAL A 226 -5.23 7.90 -15.03
N PHE A 227 -4.35 7.27 -14.23
CA PHE A 227 -3.26 7.93 -13.54
C PHE A 227 -1.93 7.20 -13.79
N ALA A 228 -0.86 7.96 -14.02
CA ALA A 228 0.47 7.43 -14.26
C ALA A 228 1.37 7.58 -12.99
N PRO A 229 1.42 6.58 -12.09
CA PRO A 229 2.18 6.72 -10.85
C PRO A 229 3.69 6.71 -11.04
N PHE A 230 4.23 5.77 -11.83
CA PHE A 230 5.65 5.71 -12.19
C PHE A 230 5.91 4.71 -13.32
N GLY A 231 6.95 4.98 -14.11
CA GLY A 231 7.39 4.09 -15.18
C GLY A 231 6.26 3.68 -16.12
N LYS A 232 6.11 2.36 -16.30
CA LYS A 232 5.09 1.75 -17.17
C LYS A 232 3.82 1.34 -16.43
N GLN A 233 3.66 1.73 -15.17
CA GLN A 233 2.43 1.46 -14.43
C GLN A 233 1.37 2.51 -14.75
N ARG A 234 0.12 2.07 -14.81
CA ARG A 234 -1.07 2.88 -14.97
C ARG A 234 -2.13 2.40 -13.99
N LEU A 235 -2.63 3.32 -13.19
CA LEU A 235 -3.79 3.09 -12.34
C LEU A 235 -5.03 3.52 -13.09
N ILE A 236 -6.07 2.70 -13.08
CA ILE A 236 -7.38 3.06 -13.60
C ILE A 236 -8.34 3.08 -12.43
N LEU A 237 -8.96 4.23 -12.18
CA LEU A 237 -10.03 4.36 -11.20
C LEU A 237 -11.36 4.31 -11.93
N LEU A 238 -12.24 3.44 -11.48
CA LEU A 238 -13.62 3.34 -11.95
C LEU A 238 -14.54 3.70 -10.78
N SER A 239 -15.37 4.71 -10.96
CA SER A 239 -16.29 5.22 -9.95
C SER A 239 -17.70 5.29 -10.55
N GLY A 240 -18.68 4.63 -9.94
CA GLY A 240 -20.05 4.60 -10.44
C GLY A 240 -20.93 3.71 -9.58
N GLN A 241 -22.20 3.54 -9.93
CA GLN A 241 -23.10 2.65 -9.19
C GLN A 241 -23.06 1.23 -9.75
N ARG A 242 -22.90 0.21 -8.90
CA ARG A 242 -22.95 -1.20 -9.32
C ARG A 242 -24.31 -1.80 -9.00
N ASP A 243 -24.84 -2.63 -9.91
CA ASP A 243 -25.98 -3.49 -9.57
C ASP A 243 -25.46 -4.60 -8.66
N PHE A 244 -26.11 -4.80 -7.53
CA PHE A 244 -25.88 -5.96 -6.67
C PHE A 244 -27.05 -6.96 -6.74
N ASN A 245 -28.00 -6.76 -7.67
CA ASN A 245 -29.14 -7.66 -7.90
C ASN A 245 -28.76 -8.92 -8.68
#